data_AF-A0A8S2DU01-F1
#
_entry.id   AF-A0A8S2DU01-F1
#
_cell.length_a   1.000
_cell.length_b   1.000
_cell.length_c   1.000
_cell.angle_alpha   90.00
_cell.angle_beta   90.00
_cell.angle_gamma   90.00
#
_symmetry.space_group_name_H-M   'P 1'
#
loop_
_entity.id
_entity.type
_entity.pdbx_description
1 polymer ?
#
loop_
_entity_poly.entity_id
_entity_poly.type
_entity_poly.pdbx_seq_one_letter_code
_entity_poly.pdbx_strand_id
1 'polypeptide(L)'
;PNGEEQFINVKALNEWNPKIGSGLDWRTKLDMQRGAVLAAELRNNGFKLAKWTTCAILAGSDQIKFGYYVSRQNFKDASRHSILGMQHFKPLEFATQMALNIDNGWGIVRVLVDFFMNKDDGRYLITKDPMKPTLRIYSVPENSFDSEEEGSEDENEQK
;
A
#
# COMPACT_ATOMS: atom_id res chain seq x y z
N PRO A 1 29.50 -7.77 -0.84
CA PRO A 1 28.42 -8.28 -1.72
C PRO A 1 28.80 -9.68 -2.23
N ASN A 2 28.17 -10.72 -1.69
CA ASN A 2 28.56 -12.13 -1.92
C ASN A 2 28.04 -12.71 -3.26
N GLY A 3 27.67 -11.88 -4.23
CA GLY A 3 27.19 -12.34 -5.54
C GLY A 3 25.82 -13.04 -5.54
N GLU A 4 25.13 -13.09 -4.41
CA GLU A 4 23.77 -13.63 -4.31
C GLU A 4 22.74 -12.63 -4.86
N GLU A 5 21.81 -13.13 -5.67
CA GLU A 5 20.69 -12.35 -6.19
C GLU A 5 19.76 -11.94 -5.03
N GLN A 6 19.39 -10.66 -5.00
CA GLN A 6 18.48 -10.11 -3.99
C GLN A 6 17.18 -9.66 -4.63
N PHE A 7 16.06 -10.09 -4.07
CA PHE A 7 14.74 -9.68 -4.51
C PHE A 7 14.32 -8.40 -3.79
N ILE A 8 13.92 -7.41 -4.59
CA ILE A 8 13.64 -6.07 -4.08
C ILE A 8 12.25 -5.63 -4.50
N ASN A 9 11.43 -5.27 -3.51
CA ASN A 9 10.12 -4.68 -3.76
C ASN A 9 10.22 -3.15 -3.73
N VAL A 10 9.89 -2.48 -4.83
CA VAL A 10 9.99 -1.02 -4.95
C VAL A 10 8.62 -0.38 -4.85
N LYS A 11 8.48 0.59 -3.95
CA LYS A 11 7.26 1.41 -3.76
C LYS A 11 7.63 2.88 -3.64
N ALA A 12 6.72 3.79 -4.00
CA ALA A 12 6.97 5.23 -3.97
C ALA A 12 6.01 5.94 -3.03
N LEU A 13 6.56 6.79 -2.14
CA LEU A 13 5.78 7.73 -1.35
C LEU A 13 5.72 9.08 -2.06
N ASN A 14 4.55 9.72 -2.01
CA ASN A 14 4.27 10.94 -2.74
C ASN A 14 3.84 12.07 -1.80
N GLU A 15 4.32 13.28 -2.08
CA GLU A 15 3.92 14.51 -1.39
C GLU A 15 3.28 15.44 -2.41
N TRP A 16 2.03 15.80 -2.13
CA TRP A 16 1.24 16.69 -2.98
C TRP A 16 1.27 18.13 -2.46
N ASN A 17 1.23 18.32 -1.15
CA ASN A 17 1.36 19.63 -0.50
C ASN A 17 1.95 19.51 0.92
N PRO A 18 3.14 20.08 1.17
CA PRO A 18 3.79 20.06 2.48
C PRO A 18 2.97 20.77 3.58
N LYS A 19 2.22 21.82 3.23
CA LYS A 19 1.51 22.67 4.20
C LYS A 19 0.24 22.05 4.75
N ILE A 20 -0.40 21.17 3.97
CA ILE A 20 -1.71 20.58 4.31
C ILE A 20 -1.56 19.10 4.68
N GLY A 21 -0.60 18.37 4.10
CA GLY A 21 -0.42 16.94 4.34
C GLY A 21 0.24 16.62 5.69
N SER A 22 1.55 16.82 5.78
CA SER A 22 2.36 16.43 6.95
C SER A 22 2.82 17.63 7.79
N GLY A 23 2.74 18.84 7.26
CA GLY A 23 3.37 20.03 7.84
C GLY A 23 4.90 20.04 7.72
N LEU A 24 5.49 19.03 7.05
CA LEU A 24 6.92 18.84 6.91
C LEU A 24 7.30 18.87 5.44
N ASP A 25 8.05 19.89 5.04
CA ASP A 25 8.62 19.96 3.69
C ASP A 25 9.74 18.94 3.52
N TRP A 26 9.48 17.96 2.66
CA TRP A 26 10.42 16.88 2.41
C TRP A 26 11.75 17.39 1.83
N ARG A 27 11.76 18.48 1.07
CA ARG A 27 13.00 19.04 0.48
C ARG A 27 14.00 19.49 1.52
N THR A 28 13.52 20.06 2.62
CA THR A 28 14.38 20.59 3.69
C THR A 28 14.62 19.59 4.82
N LYS A 29 13.63 18.72 5.09
CA LYS A 29 13.67 17.81 6.24
C LYS A 29 14.20 16.42 5.93
N LEU A 30 14.31 16.03 4.66
CA LEU A 30 14.86 14.72 4.30
C LEU A 30 16.31 14.54 4.70
N ASP A 31 17.17 15.54 4.62
CA ASP A 31 18.58 15.30 4.93
C ASP A 31 18.86 15.31 6.43
N MET A 32 18.14 16.14 7.19
CA MET A 32 18.36 16.28 8.63
C MET A 32 17.46 15.37 9.48
N GLN A 33 16.25 15.03 9.02
CA GLN A 33 15.19 14.44 9.83
C GLN A 33 14.43 13.29 9.14
N ARG A 34 15.16 12.39 8.45
CA ARG A 34 14.58 11.21 7.74
C ARG A 34 13.57 10.43 8.59
N GLY A 35 13.92 10.15 9.84
CA GLY A 35 13.05 9.42 10.76
C GLY A 35 11.74 10.16 11.09
N ALA A 36 11.77 11.49 11.19
CA ALA A 36 10.57 12.29 11.45
C ALA A 36 9.63 12.28 10.24
N VAL A 37 10.19 12.34 9.03
CA VAL A 37 9.37 12.26 7.81
C VAL A 37 8.76 10.87 7.66
N LEU A 38 9.51 9.80 7.94
CA LEU A 38 8.98 8.44 7.95
C LEU A 38 7.88 8.27 9.01
N ALA A 39 8.07 8.79 10.22
CA ALA A 39 7.07 8.72 11.28
C ALA A 39 5.77 9.46 10.92
N ALA A 40 5.88 10.64 10.30
CA ALA A 40 4.73 11.38 9.79
C ALA A 40 3.98 10.58 8.71
N GLU A 41 4.71 9.90 7.82
CA GLU A 41 4.13 9.04 6.79
C GLU A 41 3.50 7.78 7.35
N LEU A 42 4.08 7.17 8.39
CA LEU A 42 3.48 6.05 9.09
C LEU A 42 2.13 6.42 9.71
N ARG A 43 2.03 7.64 10.26
CA ARG A 43 0.78 8.14 10.84
C ARG A 43 -0.27 8.46 9.76
N ASN A 44 0.12 9.12 8.68
CA ASN A 44 -0.81 9.59 7.65
C ASN A 44 -1.21 8.50 6.64
N ASN A 45 -0.28 7.59 6.32
CA ASN A 45 -0.42 6.57 5.28
C ASN A 45 -0.30 5.13 5.83
N GLY A 46 -0.56 4.93 7.13
CA GLY A 46 -0.33 3.66 7.82
C GLY A 46 -0.94 2.43 7.13
N PHE A 47 -2.18 2.53 6.62
CA PHE A 47 -2.81 1.42 5.90
C PHE A 47 -2.12 1.08 4.56
N LYS A 48 -1.68 2.10 3.81
CA LYS A 48 -0.98 1.92 2.53
C LYS A 48 0.38 1.25 2.76
N LEU A 49 1.13 1.75 3.74
CA LEU A 49 2.42 1.20 4.14
C LEU A 49 2.27 -0.24 4.67
N ALA A 50 1.27 -0.51 5.51
CA ALA A 50 1.02 -1.85 6.03
C ALA A 50 0.75 -2.86 4.91
N LYS A 51 -0.08 -2.51 3.90
CA LYS A 51 -0.31 -3.36 2.73
C LYS A 51 0.98 -3.67 1.97
N TRP A 52 1.80 -2.66 1.69
CA TRP A 52 3.05 -2.87 0.98
C TRP A 52 4.03 -3.75 1.74
N THR A 53 4.13 -3.57 3.06
CA THR A 53 4.97 -4.39 3.93
C THR A 53 4.49 -5.83 3.94
N THR A 54 3.18 -6.07 4.13
CA THR A 54 2.61 -7.43 4.10
C THR A 54 2.85 -8.10 2.74
N CYS A 55 2.62 -7.40 1.62
CA CYS A 55 2.90 -7.94 0.30
C CYS A 55 4.39 -8.28 0.10
N ALA A 56 5.30 -7.44 0.61
CA ALA A 56 6.74 -7.71 0.51
C ALA A 56 7.17 -8.92 1.37
N ILE A 57 6.56 -9.10 2.54
CA ILE A 57 6.78 -10.27 3.40
C ILE A 57 6.25 -11.54 2.72
N LEU A 58 5.03 -11.49 2.17
CA LEU A 58 4.43 -12.63 1.46
C LEU A 58 5.21 -13.02 0.20
N ALA A 59 5.76 -12.03 -0.51
CA ALA A 59 6.61 -12.25 -1.67
C ALA A 59 8.02 -12.77 -1.33
N GLY A 60 8.38 -12.85 -0.04
CA GLY A 60 9.72 -13.26 0.39
C GLY A 60 10.83 -12.31 -0.08
N SER A 61 10.53 -11.02 -0.28
CA SER A 61 11.52 -10.05 -0.74
C SER A 61 12.57 -9.77 0.34
N ASP A 62 13.85 -9.78 -0.01
CA ASP A 62 14.95 -9.49 0.92
C ASP A 62 14.90 -8.04 1.42
N GLN A 63 14.56 -7.11 0.52
CA GLN A 63 14.45 -5.69 0.82
C GLN A 63 13.19 -5.06 0.24
N ILE A 64 12.63 -4.12 0.99
CA ILE A 64 11.66 -3.16 0.49
C ILE A 64 12.35 -1.81 0.31
N LYS A 65 12.30 -1.27 -0.90
CA LYS A 65 12.80 0.06 -1.23
C LYS A 65 11.64 1.03 -1.33
N PHE A 66 11.66 2.03 -0.46
CA PHE A 66 10.83 3.20 -0.61
C PHE A 66 11.61 4.22 -1.42
N GLY A 67 11.17 4.43 -2.67
CA GLY A 67 11.54 5.62 -3.43
C GLY A 67 11.12 6.84 -2.62
N TYR A 68 12.09 7.57 -2.06
CA TYR A 68 11.77 8.75 -1.28
C TYR A 68 11.22 9.83 -2.19
N TYR A 69 9.97 10.11 -1.87
CA TYR A 69 9.40 11.42 -1.83
C TYR A 69 9.35 12.07 -3.21
N VAL A 70 8.52 11.47 -4.06
CA VAL A 70 8.06 12.07 -5.31
C VAL A 70 7.22 13.29 -4.92
N SER A 71 7.91 14.42 -4.76
CA SER A 71 7.33 15.70 -4.41
C SER A 71 7.01 16.46 -5.69
N ARG A 72 5.86 17.13 -5.72
CA ARG A 72 5.51 18.00 -6.84
C ARG A 72 6.53 19.15 -6.95
N GLN A 73 6.91 19.51 -8.17
CA GLN A 73 7.74 20.71 -8.39
C GLN A 73 7.00 21.98 -7.96
N ASN A 74 5.69 22.03 -8.25
CA ASN A 74 4.78 23.06 -7.78
C ASN A 74 3.53 22.38 -7.21
N PHE A 75 3.10 22.76 -6.01
CA PHE A 75 1.94 22.15 -5.35
C PHE A 75 0.65 22.25 -6.18
N LYS A 76 0.55 23.26 -7.04
CA LYS A 76 -0.58 23.49 -7.94
C LYS A 76 -0.54 22.63 -9.21
N ASP A 77 0.63 22.09 -9.57
CA ASP A 77 0.85 21.36 -10.83
C ASP A 77 1.09 19.88 -10.53
N ALA A 78 0.17 19.02 -10.95
CA ALA A 78 0.24 17.58 -10.76
C ALA A 78 1.04 16.85 -11.87
N SER A 79 1.54 17.56 -12.89
CA SER A 79 2.24 16.92 -14.02
C SER A 79 3.73 16.68 -13.74
N ARG A 80 4.35 17.55 -12.93
CA ARG A 80 5.81 17.54 -12.71
C ARG A 80 6.18 17.15 -11.30
N HIS A 81 6.99 16.10 -11.21
CA HIS A 81 7.47 15.55 -9.94
C HIS A 81 9.00 15.46 -9.92
N SER A 82 9.58 15.60 -8.73
CA SER A 82 11.01 15.42 -8.47
C SER A 82 11.22 14.30 -7.45
N ILE A 83 12.17 13.41 -7.71
CA ILE A 83 12.60 12.36 -6.77
C ILE A 83 13.62 12.96 -5.82
N LEU A 84 13.42 12.81 -4.52
CA LEU A 84 14.30 13.40 -3.50
C LEU A 84 15.30 12.38 -2.91
N GLY A 85 15.03 11.07 -2.98
CA GLY A 85 16.01 10.06 -2.53
C GLY A 85 15.55 8.61 -2.56
N MET A 86 16.38 7.73 -1.97
CA MET A 86 16.24 6.29 -1.67
C MET A 86 16.16 5.94 -0.17
N GLN A 87 15.18 5.18 0.37
CA GLN A 87 15.49 4.24 1.48
C GLN A 87 15.23 2.79 1.12
N HIS A 88 15.98 1.93 1.79
CA HIS A 88 15.74 0.50 1.84
C HIS A 88 15.56 0.08 3.29
N PHE A 89 14.72 -0.92 3.48
CA PHE A 89 14.51 -1.60 4.76
C PHE A 89 14.38 -3.09 4.51
N LYS A 90 14.65 -3.92 5.54
CA LYS A 90 14.18 -5.30 5.52
C LYS A 90 12.68 -5.32 5.87
N PRO A 91 11.83 -6.07 5.14
CA PRO A 91 10.39 -6.04 5.38
C PRO A 91 9.99 -6.42 6.81
N LEU A 92 10.66 -7.39 7.42
CA LEU A 92 10.36 -7.84 8.78
C LEU A 92 10.71 -6.78 9.83
N GLU A 93 11.89 -6.16 9.72
CA GLU A 93 12.30 -5.05 10.60
C GLU A 93 11.36 -3.85 10.46
N PHE A 94 10.92 -3.56 9.24
CA PHE A 94 9.96 -2.50 8.96
C PHE A 94 8.57 -2.81 9.55
N ALA A 95 8.08 -4.06 9.46
CA ALA A 95 6.83 -4.46 10.10
C ALA A 95 6.84 -4.23 11.62
N THR A 96 7.94 -4.55 12.29
CA THR A 96 8.11 -4.26 13.72
C THR A 96 8.08 -2.76 14.02
N GLN A 97 8.74 -1.93 13.19
CA GLN A 97 8.70 -0.47 13.34
C GLN A 97 7.29 0.12 13.16
N MET A 98 6.45 -0.53 12.33
CA MET A 98 5.05 -0.15 12.12
C MET A 98 4.09 -0.66 13.20
N ALA A 99 4.57 -1.42 14.19
CA ALA A 99 3.74 -2.20 15.11
C ALA A 99 2.75 -3.14 14.38
N LEU A 100 3.14 -3.65 13.20
CA LEU A 100 2.36 -4.61 12.43
C LEU A 100 2.70 -6.03 12.91
N ASN A 101 1.73 -6.70 13.53
CA ASN A 101 1.87 -8.10 13.92
C ASN A 101 1.36 -9.01 12.79
N ILE A 102 2.28 -9.80 12.20
CA ILE A 102 1.99 -10.73 11.11
C ILE A 102 1.13 -11.91 11.58
N ASP A 103 1.33 -12.37 12.82
CA ASP A 103 0.52 -13.44 13.41
C ASP A 103 -0.94 -13.00 13.58
N ASN A 104 -1.15 -11.75 14.00
CA ASN A 104 -2.49 -11.16 14.04
C ASN A 104 -3.11 -11.08 12.63
N GLY A 105 -2.32 -10.74 11.62
CA GLY A 105 -2.77 -10.75 10.22
C GLY A 105 -3.24 -12.13 9.77
N TRP A 106 -2.44 -13.18 10.02
CA TRP A 106 -2.82 -14.56 9.73
C TRP A 106 -4.03 -15.02 10.54
N GLY A 107 -4.17 -14.59 11.79
CA GLY A 107 -5.34 -14.85 12.62
C GLY A 107 -6.63 -14.31 12.00
N ILE A 108 -6.61 -13.08 11.49
CA ILE A 108 -7.76 -12.47 10.80
C ILE A 108 -8.11 -13.26 9.53
N VAL A 109 -7.11 -13.64 8.73
CA VAL A 109 -7.32 -14.43 7.51
C VAL A 109 -7.95 -15.78 7.85
N ARG A 110 -7.46 -16.46 8.89
CA ARG A 110 -8.02 -17.75 9.34
C ARG A 110 -9.49 -17.62 9.75
N VAL A 111 -9.85 -16.61 10.53
CA VAL A 111 -11.25 -16.38 10.93
C VAL A 111 -12.14 -16.14 9.70
N LEU A 112 -11.66 -15.42 8.69
CA LEU A 112 -12.41 -15.21 7.46
C LEU A 112 -12.57 -16.50 6.66
N VAL A 113 -11.51 -17.30 6.51
CA VAL A 113 -11.58 -18.59 5.82
C VAL A 113 -12.52 -19.55 6.54
N ASP A 114 -12.41 -19.67 7.86
CA ASP A 114 -13.30 -20.50 8.67
C ASP A 114 -14.76 -20.03 8.57
N PHE A 115 -15.01 -18.73 8.43
CA PHE A 115 -16.35 -18.20 8.19
C PHE A 115 -16.91 -18.66 6.84
N PHE A 116 -16.15 -18.54 5.74
CA PHE A 116 -16.62 -18.92 4.40
C PHE A 116 -16.70 -20.43 4.19
N MET A 117 -15.84 -21.22 4.83
CA MET A 117 -15.90 -22.69 4.79
C MET A 117 -17.18 -23.26 5.43
N ASN A 118 -17.83 -22.49 6.31
CA ASN A 118 -19.10 -22.85 6.94
C ASN A 118 -20.33 -22.29 6.20
N LYS A 119 -20.15 -21.62 5.05
CA LYS A 119 -21.23 -21.03 4.27
C LYS A 119 -21.46 -21.84 2.99
N ASP A 120 -22.67 -21.75 2.47
CA ASP A 120 -23.03 -22.40 1.21
C ASP A 120 -22.27 -21.77 0.04
N ASP A 121 -22.05 -22.57 -1.00
CA ASP A 121 -21.39 -22.15 -2.23
C ASP A 121 -22.14 -20.98 -2.87
N GLY A 122 -21.41 -19.92 -3.19
CA GLY A 122 -21.98 -18.71 -3.79
C GLY A 122 -20.98 -17.56 -3.85
N ARG A 123 -21.39 -16.44 -4.46
CA ARG A 123 -20.56 -15.23 -4.52
C ARG A 123 -20.79 -14.38 -3.26
N TYR A 124 -19.70 -13.91 -2.67
CA TYR A 124 -19.72 -13.05 -1.47
C TYR A 124 -18.91 -11.77 -1.70
N LEU A 125 -19.39 -10.67 -1.14
CA LEU A 125 -18.75 -9.36 -1.18
C LEU A 125 -18.38 -8.91 0.24
N ILE A 126 -17.11 -8.63 0.47
CA ILE A 126 -16.61 -8.04 1.72
C ILE A 126 -16.45 -6.55 1.52
N THR A 127 -17.19 -5.74 2.28
CA THR A 127 -17.05 -4.28 2.23
C THR A 127 -16.70 -3.73 3.60
N LYS A 128 -15.83 -2.71 3.61
CA LYS A 128 -15.57 -1.91 4.80
C LYS A 128 -16.56 -0.76 4.83
N ASP A 129 -17.25 -0.58 5.95
CA ASP A 129 -18.14 0.56 6.15
C ASP A 129 -17.31 1.87 6.09
N PRO A 130 -17.73 2.88 5.30
CA PRO A 130 -16.99 4.13 5.16
C PRO A 130 -16.96 4.98 6.44
N MET A 131 -18.00 4.88 7.26
CA MET A 131 -18.16 5.70 8.47
C MET A 131 -17.75 4.93 9.73
N LYS A 132 -18.03 3.63 9.76
CA LYS A 132 -17.78 2.79 10.93
C LYS A 132 -16.58 1.86 10.70
N PRO A 133 -15.78 1.57 11.74
CA PRO A 133 -14.69 0.60 11.65
C PRO A 133 -15.21 -0.85 11.66
N THR A 134 -16.17 -1.18 10.79
CA THR A 134 -16.82 -2.49 10.71
C THR A 134 -16.70 -3.06 9.30
N LEU A 135 -16.40 -4.35 9.20
CA LEU A 135 -16.46 -5.12 7.96
C LEU A 135 -17.83 -5.77 7.84
N ARG A 136 -18.41 -5.75 6.64
CA ARG A 136 -19.70 -6.38 6.33
C ARG A 136 -19.51 -7.38 5.20
N ILE A 137 -20.17 -8.51 5.32
CA ILE A 137 -20.15 -9.58 4.32
C ILE A 137 -21.55 -9.70 3.74
N TYR A 138 -21.66 -9.60 2.43
CA TYR A 138 -22.91 -9.71 1.68
C TYR A 138 -22.83 -10.96 0.80
N SER A 139 -23.91 -11.73 0.72
CA SER A 139 -24.09 -12.72 -0.33
C SER A 139 -24.69 -11.99 -1.54
N VAL A 140 -24.12 -12.20 -2.72
CA VAL A 140 -24.57 -11.55 -3.96
C VAL A 140 -24.96 -12.61 -4.98
N PRO A 141 -26.00 -12.37 -5.81
CA PRO A 141 -26.35 -13.25 -6.91
C PRO A 141 -25.17 -13.45 -7.87
N GLU A 142 -25.09 -14.62 -8.50
CA GLU A 142 -23.98 -14.98 -9.41
C GLU A 142 -23.79 -13.95 -10.53
N ASN A 143 -24.86 -13.36 -11.06
CA ASN A 143 -24.76 -12.41 -12.18
C ASN A 143 -24.33 -10.98 -11.79
N SER A 144 -23.90 -10.72 -10.55
CA SER A 144 -23.67 -9.34 -10.07
C SER A 144 -22.36 -8.70 -10.51
N PHE A 145 -21.38 -9.49 -10.97
CA PHE A 145 -20.05 -9.01 -11.37
C PHE A 145 -19.73 -9.22 -12.85
N ASP A 146 -20.61 -9.91 -13.59
CA ASP A 146 -20.34 -10.30 -14.98
C ASP A 146 -20.61 -9.16 -15.98
N SER A 147 -21.04 -7.98 -15.51
CA SER A 147 -21.38 -6.82 -16.34
C SER A 147 -20.26 -5.80 -16.54
N GLU A 148 -19.05 -6.02 -15.99
CA GLU A 148 -17.92 -5.06 -16.07
C GLU A 148 -16.70 -5.57 -16.87
N GLU A 149 -16.71 -6.80 -17.41
CA GLU A 149 -15.56 -7.35 -18.16
C GLU A 149 -15.59 -7.08 -19.69
N GLU A 150 -16.66 -6.51 -20.26
CA GLU A 150 -16.77 -6.28 -21.73
C GLU A 150 -16.38 -4.85 -22.20
N GLY A 151 -15.58 -4.10 -21.44
CA GLY A 151 -15.39 -2.65 -21.68
C GLY A 151 -13.97 -2.10 -21.85
N SER A 152 -12.93 -2.92 -21.94
CA SER A 152 -11.55 -2.37 -22.00
C SER A 152 -10.56 -3.15 -22.87
N GLU A 153 -10.99 -3.65 -24.02
CA GLU A 153 -10.09 -4.02 -25.12
C GLU A 153 -10.65 -3.45 -26.44
N ASP A 154 -9.77 -2.88 -27.27
CA ASP A 154 -10.00 -2.27 -28.59
C ASP A 154 -10.30 -0.75 -28.66
N GLU A 155 -9.27 0.08 -28.50
CA GLU A 155 -9.12 1.31 -29.31
C GLU A 155 -7.67 1.86 -29.27
N ASN A 156 -6.70 1.10 -29.79
CA ASN A 156 -5.43 1.67 -30.26
C ASN A 156 -4.70 0.74 -31.26
N GLU A 157 -5.33 0.49 -32.40
CA GLU A 157 -4.60 0.24 -33.65
C GLU A 157 -5.19 1.12 -34.76
N GLN A 158 -4.29 1.75 -35.54
CA GLN A 158 -4.51 2.55 -36.77
C GLN A 158 -4.84 4.05 -36.59
N LYS A 159 -3.83 4.91 -36.67
CA LYS A 159 -3.34 5.48 -37.95
C LYS A 159 -2.05 6.28 -37.79
#